data_AF-A0A479ZXY7-F1
#
_entry.id   AF-A0A479ZXY7-F1
#
_cell.length_a   1.000
_cell.length_b   1.000
_cell.length_c   1.000
_cell.angle_alpha   90.00
_cell.angle_beta   90.00
_cell.angle_gamma   90.00
#
_symmetry.space_group_name_H-M   'P 1'
#
loop_
_entity.id
_entity.type
_entity.pdbx_description
1 polymer ?
#
loop_
_entity_poly.entity_id
_entity_poly.type
_entity_poly.pdbx_seq_one_letter_code
_entity_poly.pdbx_strand_id
1 'polypeptide(L)'
;MILKPKTKKYLIQISLITLIIFLFSTTFTILYLRYNQPSPNLITIRKNNPESSVSTFIPNQQLNAQKKFLDTINYQLKNLPQSDTYEYILLRAYGAIFINQNPEIKLPPKVIVDNEQDTKQIQDNLQLTLVEGTQECYLQKAAADAFDQARNIIDIPLKSGYSGDCTRSFATNLRFWQKYTNNQTLEQVKQGKETNILSVVAPPGTSQHLWGLALDLRVSNQEQREALNQNGWFQTVAKDVPHWTYLGWDEESLPKFGLQEKIISGITYWLTPI
;
A
#
# COMPACT_ATOMS: atom_id res chain seq x y z
N MET A 1 20.66 60.78 -41.75
CA MET A 1 19.64 61.42 -40.87
C MET A 1 19.94 61.00 -39.44
N ILE A 2 20.52 61.88 -38.63
CA ILE A 2 20.95 61.55 -37.25
C ILE A 2 19.71 61.65 -36.33
N LEU A 3 19.25 60.50 -35.82
CA LEU A 3 18.13 60.44 -34.87
C LEU A 3 18.48 61.18 -33.58
N LYS A 4 17.57 62.04 -33.10
CA LYS A 4 17.74 62.78 -31.84
C LYS A 4 17.99 61.81 -30.66
N PRO A 5 18.78 62.20 -29.65
CA PRO A 5 19.21 61.29 -28.58
C PRO A 5 18.06 60.67 -27.77
N LYS A 6 16.91 61.36 -27.63
CA LYS A 6 15.72 60.82 -26.97
C LYS A 6 15.06 59.68 -27.78
N THR A 7 14.99 59.79 -29.10
CA THR A 7 14.42 58.74 -29.97
C THR A 7 15.28 57.47 -30.01
N LYS A 8 16.60 57.58 -29.87
CA LYS A 8 17.51 56.42 -29.80
C LYS A 8 17.31 55.61 -28.50
N LYS A 9 17.05 56.29 -27.38
CA LYS A 9 16.82 55.65 -26.07
C LYS A 9 15.47 54.89 -26.03
N TYR A 10 14.43 55.46 -26.62
CA TYR A 10 13.12 54.80 -26.78
C TYR A 10 13.20 53.56 -27.69
N LEU A 11 13.93 53.64 -28.81
CA LEU A 11 14.11 52.49 -29.71
C LEU A 11 14.87 51.33 -29.03
N ILE A 12 15.89 51.63 -28.22
CA ILE A 12 16.62 50.62 -27.44
C ILE A 12 15.72 50.00 -26.36
N GLN A 13 14.90 50.79 -25.66
CA GLN A 13 13.94 50.27 -24.68
C GLN A 13 12.87 49.37 -25.33
N ILE A 14 12.31 49.75 -26.47
CA ILE A 14 11.33 48.94 -27.19
C ILE A 14 11.98 47.62 -27.65
N SER A 15 13.22 47.66 -28.14
CA SER A 15 13.95 46.46 -28.57
C SER A 15 14.31 45.50 -27.43
N LEU A 16 14.55 46.01 -26.22
CA LEU A 16 14.79 45.20 -25.02
C LEU A 16 13.50 44.56 -24.50
N ILE A 17 12.40 45.30 -24.51
CA ILE A 17 11.08 44.79 -24.08
C ILE A 17 10.60 43.69 -25.04
N THR A 18 10.74 43.88 -26.36
CA THR A 18 10.38 42.84 -27.32
C THR A 18 11.25 41.59 -27.18
N LEU A 19 12.55 41.73 -26.90
CA LEU A 19 13.44 40.59 -26.65
C LEU A 19 13.03 39.80 -25.38
N ILE A 20 12.68 40.50 -24.29
CA ILE A 20 12.23 39.87 -23.05
C ILE A 20 10.89 39.13 -23.25
N ILE A 21 9.94 39.73 -23.97
CA ILE A 21 8.65 39.09 -24.29
C ILE A 21 8.88 37.83 -25.14
N PHE A 22 9.79 37.87 -26.11
CA PHE A 22 10.11 36.71 -26.95
C PHE A 22 10.82 35.59 -26.17
N LEU A 23 11.70 35.94 -25.22
CA LEU A 23 12.33 34.96 -24.31
C LEU A 23 11.33 34.35 -23.33
N PHE A 24 10.35 35.12 -22.85
CA PHE A 24 9.27 34.61 -22.01
C PHE A 24 8.28 33.73 -22.79
N SER A 25 7.91 34.09 -24.03
CA SER A 25 7.02 33.26 -24.84
C SER A 25 7.68 31.94 -25.22
N THR A 26 8.96 31.94 -25.58
CA THR A 26 9.67 30.71 -25.96
C THR A 26 9.86 29.76 -24.77
N THR A 27 10.19 30.27 -23.58
CA THR A 27 10.29 29.43 -22.36
C THR A 27 8.93 28.90 -21.91
N PHE A 28 7.87 29.70 -21.99
CA PHE A 28 6.51 29.26 -21.68
C PHE A 28 6.01 28.20 -22.66
N THR A 29 6.26 28.34 -23.97
CA THR A 29 5.88 27.32 -24.96
C THR A 29 6.67 26.03 -24.76
N ILE A 30 7.96 26.08 -24.41
CA ILE A 30 8.75 24.87 -24.09
C ILE A 30 8.23 24.17 -22.84
N LEU A 31 7.88 24.91 -21.78
CA LEU A 31 7.27 24.35 -20.56
C LEU A 31 5.88 23.78 -20.81
N TYR A 32 5.04 24.48 -21.57
CA TYR A 32 3.70 24.04 -21.95
C TYR A 32 3.74 22.79 -22.83
N LEU A 33 4.69 22.70 -23.76
CA LEU A 33 4.92 21.50 -24.55
C LEU A 33 5.44 20.36 -23.66
N ARG A 34 6.39 20.60 -22.73
CA ARG A 34 6.86 19.57 -21.79
C ARG A 34 5.75 19.03 -20.89
N TYR A 35 4.87 19.90 -20.38
CA TYR A 35 3.77 19.52 -19.50
C TYR A 35 2.69 18.69 -20.23
N ASN A 36 2.50 18.94 -21.52
CA ASN A 36 1.50 18.26 -22.35
C ASN A 36 2.10 17.18 -23.28
N GLN A 37 3.37 16.78 -23.10
CA GLN A 37 3.88 15.56 -23.72
C GLN A 37 3.24 14.38 -22.98
N PRO A 38 2.51 13.47 -23.66
CA PRO A 38 2.15 12.19 -23.05
C PRO A 38 3.43 11.50 -22.61
N SER A 39 3.43 10.98 -21.38
CA SER A 39 4.57 10.25 -20.81
C SER A 39 5.13 9.29 -21.84
N PRO A 40 6.45 9.30 -22.12
CA PRO A 40 7.03 8.29 -22.97
C PRO A 40 6.70 6.95 -22.34
N ASN A 41 6.03 6.08 -23.10
CA ASN A 41 5.78 4.69 -22.72
C ASN A 41 7.08 4.15 -22.11
N LEU A 42 7.10 4.00 -20.78
CA LEU A 42 8.10 3.19 -20.11
C LEU A 42 7.83 1.79 -20.61
N ILE A 43 8.57 1.41 -21.66
CA ILE A 43 8.74 0.01 -22.01
C ILE A 43 9.36 -0.60 -20.77
N THR A 44 8.53 -1.21 -19.94
CA THR A 44 8.96 -2.08 -18.85
C THR A 44 9.79 -3.17 -19.51
N ILE A 45 11.11 -3.00 -19.50
CA ILE A 45 12.03 -4.08 -19.83
C ILE A 45 11.87 -5.08 -18.69
N ARG A 46 10.95 -6.02 -18.90
CA ARG A 46 10.80 -7.23 -18.10
C ARG A 46 12.16 -7.92 -18.19
N LYS A 47 12.98 -7.80 -17.13
CA LYS A 47 14.10 -8.71 -16.94
C LYS A 47 13.47 -10.08 -16.78
N ASN A 48 13.56 -10.89 -17.84
CA ASN A 48 13.27 -12.32 -17.77
C ASN A 48 14.33 -12.95 -16.86
N ASN A 49 14.10 -12.92 -15.55
CA ASN A 49 14.74 -13.88 -14.66
C ASN A 49 14.19 -15.26 -15.01
N PRO A 50 15.03 -16.32 -14.99
CA PRO A 50 14.58 -17.66 -15.32
C PRO A 50 13.46 -18.07 -14.35
N GLU A 51 12.33 -18.48 -14.91
CA GLU A 51 11.16 -19.01 -14.20
C GLU A 51 11.60 -20.13 -13.25
N SER A 52 11.71 -19.81 -11.97
CA SER A 52 11.44 -20.80 -10.94
C SER A 52 9.93 -21.01 -10.97
N SER A 53 9.49 -22.05 -11.66
CA SER A 53 8.08 -22.34 -11.98
C SER A 53 7.28 -22.77 -10.75
N VAL A 54 7.16 -21.90 -9.75
CA VAL A 54 6.15 -22.04 -8.71
C VAL A 54 4.82 -21.66 -9.37
N SER A 55 4.04 -22.67 -9.72
CA SER A 55 2.68 -22.50 -10.24
C SER A 55 1.85 -21.68 -9.26
N THR A 56 1.47 -20.46 -9.64
CA THR A 56 0.49 -19.65 -8.91
C THR A 56 -0.87 -20.37 -8.89
N PHE A 57 -1.47 -20.49 -7.72
CA PHE A 57 -2.85 -20.96 -7.58
C PHE A 57 -3.83 -19.84 -7.95
N ILE A 58 -4.62 -20.03 -9.00
CA ILE A 58 -5.74 -19.14 -9.34
C ILE A 58 -7.03 -19.94 -9.13
N PRO A 59 -7.98 -19.47 -8.29
CA PRO A 59 -9.23 -20.18 -8.06
C PRO A 59 -10.08 -20.22 -9.33
N ASN A 60 -11.10 -21.09 -9.39
CA ASN A 60 -11.98 -21.15 -10.56
C ASN A 60 -12.70 -19.80 -10.77
N GLN A 61 -12.49 -19.21 -11.95
CA GLN A 61 -12.95 -17.86 -12.27
C GLN A 61 -14.47 -17.74 -12.46
N GLN A 62 -15.19 -18.86 -12.58
CA GLN A 62 -16.66 -18.91 -12.63
C GLN A 62 -17.32 -18.80 -11.25
N LEU A 63 -16.55 -18.97 -10.17
CA LEU A 63 -17.07 -18.87 -8.80
C LEU A 63 -17.35 -17.41 -8.42
N ASN A 64 -18.26 -17.21 -7.46
CA ASN A 64 -18.48 -15.88 -6.89
C ASN A 64 -17.26 -15.40 -6.08
N ALA A 65 -17.22 -14.10 -5.77
CA ALA A 65 -16.10 -13.47 -5.08
C ALA A 65 -15.76 -14.16 -3.74
N GLN A 66 -16.78 -14.44 -2.92
CA GLN A 66 -16.64 -15.14 -1.64
C GLN A 66 -15.93 -16.49 -1.80
N LYS A 67 -16.39 -17.32 -2.74
CA LYS A 67 -15.82 -18.65 -2.95
C LYS A 67 -14.41 -18.58 -3.55
N LYS A 68 -14.13 -17.65 -4.46
CA LYS A 68 -12.77 -17.39 -4.97
C LYS A 68 -11.80 -17.07 -3.84
N PHE A 69 -12.21 -16.19 -2.93
CA PHE A 69 -11.39 -15.79 -1.80
C PHE A 69 -11.16 -16.94 -0.82
N LEU A 70 -12.22 -17.65 -0.42
CA LEU A 70 -12.10 -18.80 0.48
C LEU A 70 -11.25 -19.92 -0.12
N ASP A 71 -11.37 -20.22 -1.42
CA ASP A 71 -10.52 -21.21 -2.09
C ASP A 71 -9.05 -20.77 -2.13
N THR A 72 -8.79 -19.48 -2.37
CA THR A 72 -7.45 -18.90 -2.32
C THR A 72 -6.85 -19.00 -0.92
N ILE A 73 -7.61 -18.64 0.11
CA ILE A 73 -7.10 -18.70 1.49
C ILE A 73 -6.93 -20.15 1.94
N ASN A 74 -7.80 -21.08 1.54
CA ASN A 74 -7.65 -22.50 1.88
C ASN A 74 -6.35 -23.11 1.31
N TYR A 75 -5.82 -22.54 0.24
CA TYR A 75 -4.50 -22.91 -0.29
C TYR A 75 -3.35 -22.50 0.65
N GLN A 76 -3.52 -21.42 1.43
CA GLN A 76 -2.50 -20.87 2.34
C GLN A 76 -2.71 -21.30 3.80
N LEU A 77 -3.94 -21.27 4.29
CA LEU A 77 -4.35 -21.61 5.65
C LEU A 77 -5.01 -22.98 5.67
N LYS A 78 -4.38 -23.93 6.37
CA LYS A 78 -4.90 -25.30 6.50
C LYS A 78 -6.27 -25.39 7.19
N ASN A 79 -6.55 -24.47 8.11
CA ASN A 79 -7.77 -24.46 8.91
C ASN A 79 -8.46 -23.10 8.75
N LEU A 80 -9.47 -23.06 7.87
CA LEU A 80 -10.29 -21.86 7.71
C LEU A 80 -11.18 -21.64 8.96
N PRO A 81 -11.23 -20.41 9.49
CA PRO A 81 -12.24 -20.02 10.47
C PRO A 81 -13.67 -20.33 9.99
N GLN A 82 -14.51 -20.79 10.92
CA GLN A 82 -15.94 -20.98 10.64
C GLN A 82 -16.65 -19.63 10.56
N SER A 83 -17.73 -19.54 9.79
CA SER A 83 -18.55 -18.32 9.77
C SER A 83 -19.05 -17.98 11.18
N ASP A 84 -19.29 -16.69 11.43
CA ASP A 84 -19.81 -16.16 12.70
C ASP A 84 -18.89 -16.34 13.92
N THR A 85 -17.62 -16.75 13.74
CA THR A 85 -16.62 -16.74 14.81
C THR A 85 -15.82 -15.43 14.83
N TYR A 86 -15.16 -15.20 15.95
CA TYR A 86 -14.24 -14.08 16.12
C TYR A 86 -13.10 -14.10 15.10
N GLU A 87 -12.51 -15.27 14.85
CA GLU A 87 -11.47 -15.47 13.85
C GLU A 87 -11.97 -15.10 12.45
N TYR A 88 -13.24 -15.38 12.13
CA TYR A 88 -13.83 -15.01 10.83
C TYR A 88 -14.04 -13.51 10.68
N ILE A 89 -14.44 -12.84 11.76
CA ILE A 89 -14.53 -11.37 11.80
C ILE A 89 -13.16 -10.75 11.52
N LEU A 90 -12.10 -11.30 12.09
CA LEU A 90 -10.73 -10.84 11.86
C LEU A 90 -10.21 -11.21 10.48
N LEU A 91 -10.56 -12.39 9.97
CA LEU A 91 -10.24 -12.79 8.59
C LEU A 91 -10.89 -11.83 7.59
N ARG A 92 -12.13 -11.41 7.85
CA ARG A 92 -12.81 -10.39 7.04
C ARG A 92 -12.07 -9.05 7.06
N ALA A 93 -11.62 -8.61 8.24
CA ALA A 93 -10.97 -7.31 8.41
C ALA A 93 -9.53 -7.26 7.88
N TYR A 94 -8.75 -8.32 8.08
CA TYR A 94 -7.29 -8.32 7.88
C TYR A 94 -6.78 -9.45 6.98
N GLY A 95 -7.65 -10.32 6.49
CA GLY A 95 -7.27 -11.55 5.77
C GLY A 95 -6.77 -11.34 4.35
N ALA A 96 -6.79 -10.11 3.81
CA ALA A 96 -6.33 -9.86 2.45
C ALA A 96 -4.88 -10.32 2.21
N ILE A 97 -4.00 -10.28 3.22
CA ILE A 97 -2.61 -10.76 3.10
C ILE A 97 -2.52 -12.22 2.62
N PHE A 98 -3.53 -13.05 2.89
CA PHE A 98 -3.52 -14.48 2.53
C PHE A 98 -3.74 -14.73 1.04
N ILE A 99 -3.93 -13.71 0.20
CA ILE A 99 -3.86 -13.90 -1.25
C ILE A 99 -2.43 -13.88 -1.78
N ASN A 100 -1.46 -13.43 -0.98
CA ASN A 100 -0.07 -13.32 -1.40
C ASN A 100 0.50 -14.73 -1.64
N GLN A 101 1.12 -14.94 -2.80
CA GLN A 101 1.75 -16.23 -3.17
C GLN A 101 3.22 -16.07 -3.54
N ASN A 102 3.82 -14.92 -3.21
CA ASN A 102 5.24 -14.73 -3.41
C ASN A 102 6.00 -15.74 -2.51
N PRO A 103 6.85 -16.61 -3.08
CA PRO A 103 7.53 -17.65 -2.30
C PRO A 103 8.52 -17.11 -1.27
N GLU A 104 8.92 -15.84 -1.37
CA GLU A 104 9.77 -15.15 -0.39
C GLU A 104 8.96 -14.64 0.82
N ILE A 105 7.63 -14.55 0.70
CA ILE A 105 6.75 -14.07 1.75
C ILE A 105 6.33 -15.23 2.65
N LYS A 106 6.56 -15.07 3.95
CA LYS A 106 6.05 -15.97 4.99
C LYS A 106 4.78 -15.38 5.59
N LEU A 107 3.65 -16.02 5.32
CA LEU A 107 2.36 -15.69 5.91
C LEU A 107 2.24 -16.27 7.33
N PRO A 108 1.44 -15.64 8.22
CA PRO A 108 1.15 -16.23 9.52
C PRO A 108 0.37 -17.55 9.36
N PRO A 109 0.59 -18.57 10.21
CA PRO A 109 -0.05 -19.87 10.07
C PRO A 109 -1.53 -19.89 10.49
N LYS A 110 -2.01 -18.81 11.11
CA LYS A 110 -3.38 -18.63 11.61
C LYS A 110 -3.73 -17.14 11.65
N VAL A 111 -5.03 -16.85 11.75
CA VAL A 111 -5.56 -15.47 11.77
C VAL A 111 -5.25 -14.73 13.07
N ILE A 112 -5.15 -15.47 14.19
CA ILE A 112 -4.85 -14.92 15.52
C ILE A 112 -3.63 -15.63 16.08
N VAL A 113 -2.59 -14.89 16.44
CA VAL A 113 -1.46 -15.41 17.20
C VAL A 113 -1.62 -15.06 18.67
N ASP A 114 -1.44 -16.04 19.56
CA ASP A 114 -2.05 -15.98 20.90
C ASP A 114 -1.30 -15.04 21.85
N ASN A 115 0.02 -14.89 21.65
CA ASN A 115 0.88 -14.19 22.59
C ASN A 115 2.18 -13.69 21.93
N GLU A 116 2.97 -12.97 22.74
CA GLU A 116 4.28 -12.43 22.35
C GLU A 116 5.27 -13.52 21.93
N GLN A 117 5.34 -14.63 22.66
CA GLN A 117 6.30 -15.69 22.40
C GLN A 117 6.04 -16.34 21.04
N ASP A 118 4.79 -16.68 20.73
CA ASP A 118 4.41 -17.27 19.45
C ASP A 118 4.62 -16.27 18.30
N THR A 119 4.29 -15.00 18.53
CA THR A 119 4.52 -13.93 17.53
C THR A 119 6.00 -13.80 17.24
N LYS A 120 6.84 -13.78 18.29
CA LYS A 120 8.28 -13.68 18.15
C LYS A 120 8.85 -14.89 17.42
N GLN A 121 8.40 -16.11 17.71
CA GLN A 121 8.85 -17.32 17.00
C GLN A 121 8.55 -17.25 15.49
N ILE A 122 7.40 -16.69 15.10
CA ILE A 122 7.08 -16.44 13.69
C ILE A 122 7.99 -15.34 13.12
N GLN A 123 8.14 -14.23 13.83
CA GLN A 123 8.95 -13.08 13.40
C GLN A 123 10.43 -13.40 13.23
N ASP A 124 11.00 -14.24 14.11
CA ASP A 124 12.39 -14.70 14.04
C ASP A 124 12.69 -15.48 12.75
N ASN A 125 11.66 -15.99 12.08
CA ASN A 125 11.77 -16.70 10.81
C ASN A 125 11.52 -15.79 9.58
N LEU A 126 11.12 -14.53 9.76
CA LEU A 126 10.87 -13.62 8.65
C LEU A 126 12.18 -13.10 8.06
N GLN A 127 12.23 -13.00 6.73
CA GLN A 127 13.31 -12.30 6.05
C GLN A 127 12.97 -10.80 6.00
N LEU A 128 13.33 -10.08 7.06
CA LEU A 128 13.09 -8.65 7.15
C LEU A 128 14.27 -7.86 6.56
N THR A 129 13.97 -6.76 5.88
CA THR A 129 14.96 -5.78 5.46
C THR A 129 14.53 -4.37 5.85
N LEU A 130 15.51 -3.50 6.04
CA LEU A 130 15.28 -2.09 6.30
C LEU A 130 14.83 -1.42 5.00
N VAL A 131 13.73 -0.69 5.05
CA VAL A 131 13.24 0.15 3.95
C VAL A 131 14.23 1.29 3.70
N GLU A 132 14.59 1.53 2.44
CA GLU A 132 15.66 2.46 2.09
C GLU A 132 15.46 3.88 2.67
N GLY A 133 16.51 4.51 3.16
CA GLY A 133 16.42 5.87 3.72
C GLY A 133 15.62 5.99 5.03
N THR A 134 15.22 4.87 5.65
CA THR A 134 14.63 4.85 7.00
C THR A 134 15.65 4.39 8.03
N GLN A 135 15.39 4.64 9.31
CA GLN A 135 16.28 4.20 10.39
C GLN A 135 15.82 2.88 11.02
N GLU A 136 14.52 2.61 11.01
CA GLU A 136 13.92 1.54 11.81
C GLU A 136 12.61 0.98 11.22
N CYS A 137 12.33 1.24 9.94
CA CYS A 137 11.18 0.65 9.26
C CYS A 137 11.60 -0.67 8.58
N TYR A 138 11.22 -1.79 9.20
CA TYR A 138 11.48 -3.12 8.66
C TYR A 138 10.21 -3.73 8.08
N LEU A 139 10.33 -4.41 6.95
CA LEU A 139 9.27 -5.19 6.29
C LEU A 139 9.86 -6.49 5.76
N GLN A 140 9.02 -7.46 5.38
CA GLN A 140 9.54 -8.61 4.63
C GLN A 140 10.19 -8.12 3.33
N LYS A 141 11.29 -8.76 2.91
CA LYS A 141 12.14 -8.26 1.84
C LYS A 141 11.36 -7.85 0.58
N ALA A 142 10.50 -8.73 0.05
CA ALA A 142 9.75 -8.42 -1.15
C ALA A 142 8.73 -7.27 -0.96
N ALA A 143 8.19 -7.06 0.25
CA ALA A 143 7.38 -5.89 0.57
C ALA A 143 8.23 -4.61 0.60
N ALA A 144 9.38 -4.64 1.28
CA ALA A 144 10.29 -3.50 1.33
C ALA A 144 10.76 -3.07 -0.06
N ASP A 145 11.25 -4.02 -0.87
CA ASP A 145 11.71 -3.77 -2.24
C ASP A 145 10.59 -3.12 -3.08
N ALA A 146 9.35 -3.59 -2.94
CA ALA A 146 8.20 -3.04 -3.66
C ALA A 146 7.85 -1.61 -3.19
N PHE A 147 7.96 -1.33 -1.89
CA PHE A 147 7.75 0.03 -1.39
C PHE A 147 8.89 0.98 -1.81
N ASP A 148 10.13 0.50 -1.85
CA ASP A 148 11.27 1.25 -2.36
C ASP A 148 11.09 1.59 -3.85
N GLN A 149 10.58 0.64 -4.66
CA GLN A 149 10.21 0.90 -6.05
C GLN A 149 9.12 1.98 -6.19
N ALA A 150 8.07 1.95 -5.35
CA ALA A 150 7.05 3.00 -5.35
C ALA A 150 7.65 4.38 -5.00
N ARG A 151 8.54 4.44 -4.01
CA ARG A 151 9.21 5.70 -3.60
C ARG A 151 10.21 6.23 -4.62
N ASN A 152 10.78 5.36 -5.45
CA ASN A 152 11.62 5.77 -6.57
C ASN A 152 10.84 6.46 -7.70
N ILE A 153 9.52 6.24 -7.77
CA ILE A 153 8.63 6.93 -8.72
C ILE A 153 8.24 8.31 -8.18
N ILE A 154 7.84 8.36 -6.91
CA ILE A 154 7.33 9.58 -6.26
C ILE A 154 7.59 9.51 -4.75
N ASP A 155 7.92 10.64 -4.13
CA ASP A 155 8.11 10.69 -2.67
C ASP A 155 6.82 10.30 -1.95
N ILE A 156 6.91 9.29 -1.09
CA ILE A 156 5.79 8.78 -0.29
C ILE A 156 6.27 8.67 1.17
N PRO A 157 5.92 9.64 2.03
CA PRO A 157 6.40 9.65 3.39
C PRO A 157 5.68 8.62 4.27
N LEU A 158 6.44 8.00 5.18
CA LEU A 158 5.87 7.31 6.33
C LEU A 158 4.96 8.26 7.14
N LYS A 159 3.97 7.68 7.82
CA LYS A 159 2.96 8.44 8.57
C LYS A 159 3.57 9.28 9.70
N SER A 160 4.36 8.64 10.56
CA SER A 160 5.04 9.26 11.68
C SER A 160 6.56 9.37 11.46
N GLY A 161 7.13 8.55 10.56
CA GLY A 161 8.57 8.51 10.28
C GLY A 161 9.35 7.58 11.20
N TYR A 162 8.67 6.80 12.04
CA TYR A 162 9.26 5.94 13.06
C TYR A 162 8.90 4.46 12.84
N SER A 163 9.55 3.57 13.58
CA SER A 163 9.36 2.10 13.50
C SER A 163 7.91 1.65 13.66
N GLY A 164 7.13 2.41 14.44
CA GLY A 164 5.71 2.17 14.64
C GLY A 164 4.89 2.15 13.35
N ASP A 165 5.38 2.71 12.24
CA ASP A 165 4.70 2.69 10.96
C ASP A 165 4.86 1.36 10.21
N CYS A 166 5.82 0.49 10.56
CA CYS A 166 6.15 -0.72 9.79
C CYS A 166 5.97 -1.98 10.65
N THR A 167 6.92 -2.93 10.65
CA THR A 167 6.79 -4.16 11.47
C THR A 167 6.65 -3.81 12.96
N ARG A 168 5.66 -4.39 13.64
CA ARG A 168 5.40 -4.18 15.07
C ARG A 168 5.61 -5.48 15.85
N SER A 169 6.01 -5.38 17.11
CA SER A 169 5.91 -6.51 18.06
C SER A 169 4.49 -6.70 18.55
N PHE A 170 4.20 -7.88 19.11
CA PHE A 170 2.89 -8.15 19.74
C PHE A 170 2.62 -7.18 20.89
N ALA A 171 3.62 -6.89 21.73
CA ALA A 171 3.51 -5.93 22.84
C ALA A 171 3.19 -4.51 22.35
N THR A 172 3.76 -4.10 21.21
CA THR A 172 3.42 -2.81 20.59
C THR A 172 1.98 -2.80 20.11
N ASN A 173 1.53 -3.85 19.44
CA ASN A 173 0.14 -3.98 18.99
C ASN A 173 -0.83 -4.01 20.20
N LEU A 174 -0.50 -4.73 21.27
CA LEU A 174 -1.26 -4.77 22.51
C LEU A 174 -1.37 -3.39 23.17
N ARG A 175 -0.27 -2.64 23.25
CA ARG A 175 -0.27 -1.27 23.76
C ARG A 175 -1.17 -0.34 22.94
N PHE A 176 -1.17 -0.48 21.61
CA PHE A 176 -2.07 0.29 20.76
C PHE A 176 -3.53 -0.13 20.96
N TRP A 177 -3.81 -1.42 21.07
CA TRP A 177 -5.15 -1.90 21.39
C TRP A 177 -5.65 -1.26 22.69
N GLN A 178 -4.87 -1.35 23.77
CA GLN A 178 -5.19 -0.78 25.08
C GLN A 178 -5.30 0.76 25.08
N LYS A 179 -4.65 1.44 24.13
CA LYS A 179 -4.76 2.90 23.99
C LYS A 179 -6.13 3.34 23.47
N TYR A 180 -6.71 2.57 22.55
CA TYR A 180 -7.95 2.95 21.87
C TYR A 180 -9.18 2.18 22.36
N THR A 181 -8.97 1.08 23.08
CA THR A 181 -10.04 0.13 23.44
C THR A 181 -9.86 -0.41 24.85
N ASN A 182 -10.80 -1.26 25.27
CA ASN A 182 -10.74 -1.99 26.52
C ASN A 182 -11.30 -3.43 26.34
N ASN A 183 -11.33 -4.21 27.43
CA ASN A 183 -11.81 -5.58 27.39
C ASN A 183 -13.29 -5.70 26.99
N GLN A 184 -14.14 -4.72 27.33
CA GLN A 184 -15.53 -4.72 26.92
C GLN A 184 -15.67 -4.59 25.39
N THR A 185 -14.87 -3.71 24.78
CA THR A 185 -14.80 -3.60 23.32
C THR A 185 -14.33 -4.91 22.69
N LEU A 186 -13.32 -5.58 23.27
CA LEU A 186 -12.85 -6.88 22.77
C LEU A 186 -13.97 -7.93 22.80
N GLU A 187 -14.73 -8.02 23.89
CA GLU A 187 -15.87 -8.94 23.97
C GLU A 187 -16.99 -8.59 22.98
N GLN A 188 -17.23 -7.30 22.72
CA GLN A 188 -18.17 -6.88 21.67
C GLN A 188 -17.68 -7.25 20.27
N VAL A 189 -16.38 -7.12 19.98
CA VAL A 189 -15.77 -7.56 18.72
C VAL A 189 -15.92 -9.07 18.56
N LYS A 190 -15.61 -9.86 19.60
CA LYS A 190 -15.79 -11.32 19.57
C LYS A 190 -17.23 -11.75 19.26
N GLN A 191 -18.20 -10.93 19.67
CA GLN A 191 -19.62 -11.13 19.39
C GLN A 191 -20.08 -10.50 18.06
N GLY A 192 -19.18 -9.87 17.29
CA GLY A 192 -19.51 -9.19 16.02
C GLY A 192 -20.30 -7.89 16.17
N LYS A 193 -20.40 -7.32 17.37
CA LYS A 193 -21.25 -6.15 17.68
C LYS A 193 -20.58 -4.79 17.46
N GLU A 194 -19.27 -4.70 17.62
CA GLU A 194 -18.50 -3.44 17.50
C GLU A 194 -17.31 -3.62 16.56
N THR A 195 -17.55 -3.75 15.25
CA THR A 195 -16.48 -4.01 14.28
C THR A 195 -15.84 -2.75 13.72
N ASN A 196 -16.42 -1.56 13.96
CA ASN A 196 -15.84 -0.29 13.49
C ASN A 196 -14.47 -0.03 14.11
N ILE A 197 -14.24 -0.49 15.34
CA ILE A 197 -12.93 -0.35 16.00
C ILE A 197 -11.79 -1.03 15.24
N LEU A 198 -12.10 -2.04 14.42
CA LEU A 198 -11.13 -2.73 13.56
C LEU A 198 -10.60 -1.83 12.42
N SER A 199 -11.23 -0.68 12.16
CA SER A 199 -10.68 0.35 11.26
C SER A 199 -9.74 1.34 11.96
N VAL A 200 -9.56 1.21 13.28
CA VAL A 200 -8.75 2.10 14.10
C VAL A 200 -7.56 1.35 14.70
N VAL A 201 -7.79 0.13 15.19
CA VAL A 201 -6.74 -0.70 15.77
C VAL A 201 -7.10 -2.19 15.69
N ALA A 202 -6.11 -3.00 15.34
CA ALA A 202 -6.23 -4.45 15.34
C ALA A 202 -6.08 -5.03 16.75
N PRO A 203 -6.92 -6.02 17.14
CA PRO A 203 -6.69 -6.77 18.36
C PRO A 203 -5.29 -7.40 18.41
N PRO A 204 -4.74 -7.64 19.61
CA PRO A 204 -3.41 -8.23 19.77
C PRO A 204 -3.30 -9.55 19.00
N GLY A 205 -2.21 -9.72 18.26
CA GLY A 205 -1.94 -10.96 17.50
C GLY A 205 -2.62 -11.04 16.13
N THR A 206 -3.33 -10.00 15.71
CA THR A 206 -4.12 -9.99 14.47
C THR A 206 -3.67 -8.95 13.44
N SER A 207 -2.83 -8.00 13.85
CA SER A 207 -2.38 -6.91 12.99
C SER A 207 -1.49 -7.42 11.85
N GLN A 208 -1.74 -6.95 10.63
CA GLN A 208 -0.87 -7.20 9.47
C GLN A 208 0.56 -6.65 9.65
N HIS A 209 0.75 -5.65 10.52
CA HIS A 209 2.07 -5.12 10.88
C HIS A 209 2.94 -6.15 11.62
N LEU A 210 2.36 -7.16 12.28
CA LEU A 210 3.15 -8.22 12.92
C LEU A 210 3.96 -9.02 11.89
N TRP A 211 3.52 -9.04 10.63
CA TRP A 211 4.08 -9.90 9.59
C TRP A 211 4.98 -9.14 8.61
N GLY A 212 5.23 -7.85 8.84
CA GLY A 212 6.01 -7.02 7.91
C GLY A 212 5.37 -6.91 6.52
N LEU A 213 4.05 -7.00 6.45
CA LEU A 213 3.23 -6.91 5.23
C LEU A 213 2.30 -5.70 5.24
N ALA A 214 2.42 -4.83 6.25
CA ALA A 214 1.69 -3.59 6.33
C ALA A 214 2.61 -2.44 6.74
N LEU A 215 2.27 -1.25 6.25
CA LEU A 215 2.87 -0.02 6.74
C LEU A 215 1.91 1.18 6.69
N ASP A 216 2.19 2.16 7.54
CA ASP A 216 1.41 3.37 7.69
C ASP A 216 2.06 4.54 6.92
N LEU A 217 1.29 5.16 6.02
CA LEU A 217 1.75 6.20 5.09
C LEU A 217 0.96 7.50 5.20
N ARG A 218 1.60 8.60 4.76
CA ARG A 218 0.95 9.88 4.44
C ARG A 218 0.80 10.00 2.92
N VAL A 219 -0.19 9.29 2.38
CA VAL A 219 -0.59 9.43 0.97
C VAL A 219 -1.55 10.62 0.84
N SER A 220 -1.20 11.54 -0.04
CA SER A 220 -1.83 12.85 -0.18
C SER A 220 -2.46 13.10 -1.56
N ASN A 221 -2.09 12.31 -2.57
CA ASN A 221 -2.54 12.49 -3.94
C ASN A 221 -2.69 11.15 -4.68
N GLN A 222 -3.29 11.21 -5.87
CA GLN A 222 -3.59 10.05 -6.70
C GLN A 222 -2.33 9.41 -7.31
N GLU A 223 -1.32 10.20 -7.69
CA GLU A 223 -0.06 9.69 -8.26
C GLU A 223 0.69 8.80 -7.26
N GLN A 224 0.72 9.18 -5.98
CA GLN A 224 1.29 8.36 -4.89
C GLN A 224 0.54 7.03 -4.74
N ARG A 225 -0.80 7.05 -4.84
CA ARG A 225 -1.63 5.85 -4.78
C ARG A 225 -1.38 4.93 -5.97
N GLU A 226 -1.27 5.49 -7.17
CA GLU A 226 -0.96 4.73 -8.38
C GLU A 226 0.42 4.09 -8.29
N ALA A 227 1.43 4.82 -7.81
CA ALA A 227 2.76 4.26 -7.58
C ALA A 227 2.73 3.10 -6.58
N LEU A 228 1.93 3.18 -5.51
CA LEU A 228 1.75 2.08 -4.56
C LEU A 228 1.03 0.87 -5.19
N ASN A 229 -0.11 1.11 -5.86
CA ASN A 229 -0.90 0.05 -6.49
C ASN A 229 -0.09 -0.71 -7.57
N GLN A 230 0.68 0.02 -8.40
CA GLN A 230 1.56 -0.57 -9.42
C GLN A 230 2.64 -1.47 -8.81
N ASN A 231 2.99 -1.25 -7.55
CA ASN A 231 3.96 -2.04 -6.79
C ASN A 231 3.28 -2.96 -5.75
N GLY A 232 2.00 -3.29 -5.94
CA GLY A 232 1.32 -4.32 -5.16
C GLY A 232 0.93 -3.91 -3.73
N TRP A 233 0.94 -2.62 -3.42
CA TRP A 233 0.46 -2.05 -2.16
C TRP A 233 -0.95 -1.52 -2.28
N PHE A 234 -1.85 -1.96 -1.39
CA PHE A 234 -3.27 -1.57 -1.44
C PHE A 234 -3.82 -1.28 -0.05
N GLN A 235 -4.87 -0.46 0.01
CA GLN A 235 -5.64 -0.28 1.25
C GLN A 235 -6.67 -1.41 1.37
N THR A 236 -6.48 -2.30 2.35
CA THR A 236 -7.33 -3.49 2.53
C THR A 236 -8.20 -3.45 3.79
N VAL A 237 -7.97 -2.46 4.66
CA VAL A 237 -8.72 -2.23 5.90
C VAL A 237 -9.57 -0.97 5.70
N ALA A 238 -10.88 -1.15 5.57
CA ALA A 238 -11.80 -0.05 5.29
C ALA A 238 -11.69 1.07 6.34
N LYS A 239 -11.63 2.33 5.89
CA LYS A 239 -11.53 3.55 6.71
C LYS A 239 -10.22 3.74 7.49
N ASP A 240 -9.31 2.78 7.46
CA ASP A 240 -7.94 2.98 7.99
C ASP A 240 -7.09 3.66 6.91
N VAL A 241 -7.25 4.99 6.80
CA VAL A 241 -6.65 5.82 5.74
C VAL A 241 -5.13 5.68 5.62
N PRO A 242 -4.33 5.69 6.70
CA PRO A 242 -2.88 5.57 6.57
C PRO A 242 -2.41 4.13 6.28
N HIS A 243 -3.24 3.11 6.51
CA HIS A 243 -2.80 1.71 6.49
C HIS A 243 -2.77 1.13 5.07
N TRP A 244 -1.60 0.61 4.68
CA TRP A 244 -1.37 -0.07 3.41
C TRP A 244 -0.88 -1.49 3.63
N THR A 245 -1.31 -2.40 2.76
CA THR A 245 -1.01 -3.83 2.82
C THR A 245 -0.35 -4.27 1.53
N TYR A 246 0.75 -5.01 1.63
CA TYR A 246 1.40 -5.61 0.47
C TYR A 246 0.74 -6.94 0.10
N LEU A 247 0.16 -6.99 -1.09
CA LEU A 247 -0.49 -8.19 -1.63
C LEU A 247 0.39 -8.90 -2.67
N GLY A 248 1.37 -8.20 -3.25
CA GLY A 248 2.28 -8.76 -4.26
C GLY A 248 1.61 -9.10 -5.60
N TRP A 249 0.45 -8.48 -5.88
CA TRP A 249 -0.33 -8.65 -7.10
C TRP A 249 -0.54 -7.31 -7.78
N ASP A 250 -0.72 -7.34 -9.10
CA ASP A 250 -1.27 -6.22 -9.85
C ASP A 250 -2.76 -6.01 -9.52
N GLU A 251 -3.21 -4.75 -9.59
CA GLU A 251 -4.58 -4.35 -9.24
C GLU A 251 -5.63 -5.14 -10.04
N GLU A 252 -5.38 -5.38 -11.32
CA GLU A 252 -6.27 -6.14 -12.22
C GLU A 252 -6.42 -7.62 -11.82
N SER A 253 -5.49 -8.17 -11.04
CA SER A 253 -5.56 -9.55 -10.55
C SER A 253 -6.31 -9.69 -9.24
N LEU A 254 -6.50 -8.63 -8.46
CA LEU A 254 -7.17 -8.72 -7.15
C LEU A 254 -8.60 -9.32 -7.22
N PRO A 255 -9.45 -8.99 -8.23
CA PRO A 255 -10.74 -9.66 -8.40
C PRO A 255 -10.65 -11.16 -8.69
N LYS A 256 -9.54 -11.65 -9.27
CA LYS A 256 -9.34 -13.08 -9.56
C LYS A 256 -9.27 -13.91 -8.28
N PHE A 257 -8.82 -13.30 -7.18
CA PHE A 257 -8.79 -13.86 -5.83
C PHE A 257 -10.02 -13.49 -4.99
N GLY A 258 -11.02 -12.83 -5.60
CA GLY A 258 -12.28 -12.48 -4.95
C GLY A 258 -12.26 -11.19 -4.14
N LEU A 259 -11.16 -10.43 -4.09
CA LEU A 259 -11.20 -9.09 -3.49
C LEU A 259 -12.15 -8.17 -4.25
N GLN A 260 -12.78 -7.26 -3.52
CA GLN A 260 -13.76 -6.33 -4.06
C GLN A 260 -13.29 -4.89 -3.88
N GLU A 261 -13.31 -4.16 -4.98
CA GLU A 261 -13.09 -2.73 -4.96
C GLU A 261 -14.27 -2.02 -4.26
N LYS A 262 -13.96 -1.10 -3.36
CA LYS A 262 -14.96 -0.26 -2.70
C LYS A 262 -14.43 1.14 -2.48
N ILE A 263 -15.17 2.13 -2.97
CA ILE A 263 -14.83 3.54 -2.78
C ILE A 263 -15.51 4.05 -1.52
N ILE A 264 -14.73 4.52 -0.54
CA ILE A 264 -15.22 5.08 0.72
C ILE A 264 -14.58 6.45 0.91
N SER A 265 -15.40 7.51 0.96
CA SER A 265 -14.92 8.90 1.08
C SER A 265 -13.87 9.29 0.03
N GLY A 266 -14.02 8.79 -1.21
CA GLY A 266 -13.09 9.05 -2.31
C GLY A 266 -11.80 8.22 -2.29
N ILE A 267 -11.64 7.29 -1.36
CA ILE A 267 -10.51 6.36 -1.29
C ILE A 267 -10.95 4.99 -1.76
N THR A 268 -10.19 4.40 -2.69
CA THR A 268 -10.36 3.02 -3.14
C THR A 268 -9.76 2.05 -2.13
N TYR A 269 -10.58 1.09 -1.69
CA TYR A 269 -10.18 -0.03 -0.86
C TYR A 269 -10.41 -1.36 -1.58
N TRP A 270 -9.51 -2.32 -1.36
CA TRP A 270 -9.62 -3.69 -1.86
C TRP A 270 -9.96 -4.62 -0.70
N LEU A 271 -11.26 -4.85 -0.49
CA LEU A 271 -11.79 -5.53 0.68
C LEU A 271 -12.02 -7.01 0.43
N THR A 272 -11.96 -7.80 1.49
CA THR A 272 -12.36 -9.21 1.44
C THR A 272 -13.87 -9.31 1.15
N PRO A 273 -14.33 -10.34 0.42
CA PRO A 273 -15.73 -10.52 0.04
C PRO A 273 -16.57 -11.28 1.08
N ILE A 274 -16.00 -11.59 2.24
CA ILE A 274 -16.61 -12.41 3.28
C ILE A 274 -17.17 -11.59 4.43
#